data_AF-A0A6L7WN93-F1
#
_entry.id   AF-A0A6L7WN93-F1
#
_cell.length_a   1.000
_cell.length_b   1.000
_cell.length_c   1.000
_cell.angle_alpha   90.00
_cell.angle_beta   90.00
_cell.angle_gamma   90.00
#
_symmetry.space_group_name_H-M   'P 1'
#
loop_
_entity.id
_entity.type
_entity.pdbx_description
1 polymer ?
#
loop_
_entity_poly.entity_id
_entity_poly.type
_entity_poly.pdbx_seq_one_letter_code
_entity_poly.pdbx_strand_id
1 'polypeptide(L)' 'MTSIDTDGARFDPNLHEAVAYQASEGREDGDVIDELRRGYLFHEELLRAAMVRVAKA' A
#
# COMPACT_ATOMS: atom_id res chain seq x y z
N MET A 1 12.07 -4.43 13.67
CA MET A 1 11.54 -4.04 12.34
C MET A 1 10.10 -4.52 12.30
N THR A 2 9.18 -3.64 11.93
CA THR A 2 7.75 -3.92 11.85
C THR A 2 7.37 -3.89 10.38
N SER A 3 6.70 -4.92 9.88
CA SER A 3 6.18 -4.91 8.51
C SER A 3 4.96 -4.00 8.42
N ILE A 4 4.87 -3.25 7.32
CA ILE A 4 3.67 -2.48 6.99
C ILE A 4 2.64 -3.46 6.43
N ASP A 5 1.47 -3.55 7.07
CA ASP A 5 0.39 -4.40 6.61
C ASP A 5 -0.42 -3.66 5.54
N THR A 6 -0.48 -4.23 4.35
CA THR A 6 -1.11 -3.61 3.17
C THR A 6 -2.29 -4.42 2.64
N ASP A 7 -2.49 -5.64 3.16
CA ASP A 7 -3.56 -6.54 2.72
C ASP A 7 -4.91 -6.01 3.24
N GLY A 8 -5.77 -5.57 2.31
CA GLY A 8 -7.06 -4.97 2.65
C GLY A 8 -6.99 -3.59 3.32
N ALA A 9 -5.80 -2.98 3.37
CA ALA A 9 -5.62 -1.62 3.89
C ALA A 9 -5.91 -0.57 2.80
N ARG A 10 -6.25 0.65 3.23
CA ARG A 10 -6.30 1.81 2.33
C ARG A 10 -4.90 2.35 2.04
N PHE A 11 -4.73 2.87 0.84
CA PHE A 11 -3.51 3.54 0.43
C PHE A 11 -3.23 4.74 1.34
N ASP A 12 -1.98 4.84 1.79
CA ASP A 12 -1.49 5.91 2.67
C ASP A 12 -0.15 6.36 2.09
N PRO A 13 -0.04 7.57 1.53
CA PRO A 13 1.19 8.03 0.89
C PRO A 13 2.39 8.16 1.85
N ASN A 14 2.18 8.14 3.18
CA ASN A 14 3.27 8.15 4.15
C ASN A 14 3.89 6.77 4.35
N LEU A 15 3.14 5.70 4.10
CA LEU A 15 3.55 4.31 4.37
C LEU A 15 3.61 3.45 3.10
N HIS A 16 2.96 3.90 2.04
CA HIS A 16 2.72 3.17 0.81
C HIS A 16 3.18 3.98 -0.40
N GLU A 17 3.77 3.29 -1.37
CA GLU A 17 4.14 3.83 -2.67
C GLU A 17 3.26 3.19 -3.75
N ALA A 18 2.37 4.00 -4.35
CA ALA A 18 1.48 3.54 -5.41
C ALA A 18 2.24 3.44 -6.73
N VAL A 19 2.64 2.23 -7.09
CA VAL A 19 3.41 2.00 -8.32
C VAL A 19 2.52 1.76 -9.55
N ALA A 20 1.25 1.42 -9.34
CA ALA A 20 0.25 1.33 -10.41
C ALA A 20 -1.17 1.55 -9.85
N TYR A 21 -2.03 2.09 -10.71
CA TYR A 21 -3.47 2.21 -10.46
C TYR A 21 -4.20 1.23 -11.37
N GLN A 22 -5.11 0.44 -10.82
CA GLN A 22 -5.87 -0.55 -11.57
C GLN A 22 -7.36 -0.43 -11.28
N ALA A 23 -8.17 -0.53 -12.33
CA ALA A 23 -9.62 -0.63 -12.21
C ALA A 23 -9.98 -1.97 -11.56
N SER A 24 -10.63 -1.91 -10.40
CA SER A 24 -11.09 -3.08 -9.65
C SER A 24 -12.58 -2.95 -9.39
N GLU A 25 -13.37 -3.73 -10.13
CA GLU A 25 -14.81 -3.80 -9.92
C GLU A 25 -15.08 -4.39 -8.51
N GLY A 26 -15.71 -3.59 -7.64
CA GLY A 26 -16.03 -3.98 -6.27
C GLY A 26 -15.05 -3.50 -5.20
N ARG A 27 -14.04 -2.68 -5.53
CA ARG A 27 -13.22 -1.96 -4.54
C ARG A 27 -13.36 -0.46 -4.69
N GLU A 28 -13.15 0.27 -3.59
CA GLU A 28 -13.24 1.73 -3.58
C GLU A 28 -11.95 2.36 -4.12
N ASP A 29 -12.04 3.59 -4.65
CA ASP A 29 -10.86 4.39 -4.98
C ASP A 29 -9.95 4.51 -3.76
N GLY A 30 -8.67 4.15 -3.93
CA GLY A 30 -7.69 4.22 -2.86
C GLY A 30 -7.51 2.91 -2.08
N ASP A 31 -8.25 1.84 -2.37
CA ASP A 31 -7.97 0.53 -1.76
C ASP A 31 -6.67 -0.09 -2.29
N VAL A 32 -5.87 -0.72 -1.42
CA VAL A 32 -4.72 -1.49 -1.87
C VAL A 32 -5.21 -2.80 -2.49
N ILE A 33 -4.98 -2.95 -3.79
CA ILE A 33 -5.32 -4.15 -4.55
C ILE A 33 -4.35 -5.28 -4.28
N ASP A 34 -3.06 -4.95 -4.34
CA ASP A 34 -1.97 -5.92 -4.34
C ASP A 34 -0.69 -5.29 -3.79
N GLU A 35 0.08 -6.08 -3.05
CA GLU A 35 1.38 -5.68 -2.51
C GLU A 35 2.50 -6.28 -3.36
N LEU A 36 3.21 -5.42 -4.08
CA LEU A 36 4.36 -5.84 -4.89
C LEU A 36 5.63 -5.98 -4.05
N ARG A 37 5.73 -5.19 -2.97
CA ARG A 37 6.86 -5.27 -2.04
C ARG A 37 6.49 -4.75 -0.67
N ARG A 38 6.72 -5.58 0.35
CA ARG A 38 6.58 -5.20 1.77
C ARG A 38 7.35 -3.96 2.14
N GLY A 39 6.67 -3.03 2.77
CA GLY A 39 7.28 -1.91 3.47
C GLY A 39 7.70 -2.31 4.87
N TYR A 40 8.63 -1.55 5.46
CA TYR A 40 9.12 -1.80 6.81
C TYR A 40 9.29 -0.49 7.57
N LEU A 41 8.95 -0.54 8.84
CA LEU A 41 9.21 0.49 9.84
C LEU A 41 10.37 0.02 10.74
N PHE A 42 11.30 0.92 11.03
CA PHE A 42 12.34 0.70 12.02
C PHE A 42 12.06 1.60 13.22
N HIS A 43 11.63 0.99 14.33
CA HIS A 43 11.01 1.73 15.44
C HIS A 43 9.79 2.51 14.93
N GLU A 44 9.85 3.83 14.92
CA GLU A 44 8.77 4.72 14.48
C GLU A 44 9.11 5.43 13.15
N GLU A 45 10.27 5.13 12.57
CA GLU A 45 10.71 5.74 11.31
C GLU A 45 10.45 4.81 10.11
N LEU A 46 9.99 5.41 9.02
CA LEU A 46 9.82 4.72 7.75
C LEU A 46 11.18 4.34 7.18
N LEU A 47 11.50 3.05 7.25
CA LEU A 47 12.69 2.52 6.61
C LEU A 47 12.49 2.40 5.10
N ARG A 48 11.30 1.94 4.70
CA ARG A 48 10.89 1.83 3.29
C ARG A 48 9.38 1.72 3.18
N ALA A 49 8.78 2.51 2.29
CA ALA A 49 7.38 2.37 1.93
C ALA A 49 7.07 1.01 1.28
N ALA A 50 5.86 0.51 1.48
CA ALA A 50 5.40 -0.69 0.77
C ALA A 50 4.98 -0.31 -0.66
N MET A 51 5.47 -1.03 -1.66
CA MET A 51 5.03 -0.80 -3.03
C MET A 51 3.72 -1.55 -3.25
N VAL A 52 2.67 -0.80 -3.56
CA VAL A 52 1.31 -1.32 -3.68
C VAL A 52 0.68 -0.90 -5.00
N ARG A 53 -0.29 -1.71 -5.45
CA ARG A 53 -1.24 -1.34 -6.50
C ARG A 53 -2.49 -0.80 -5.86
N VAL A 54 -2.99 0.31 -6.36
CA VAL A 54 -4.15 1.01 -5.79
C VAL A 54 -5.33 0.87 -6.73
N ALA A 55 -6.51 0.63 -6.15
CA ALA A 55 -7.77 0.63 -6.87
C ALA A 55 -8.14 2.04 -7.30
N LYS A 56 -8.56 2.14 -8.55
CA LYS A 56 -9.12 3.35 -9.12
C LYS A 56 -10.44 2.99 -9.79
N ALA A 57 -11.54 3.63 -9.43
CA ALA A 57 -12.83 3.40 -10.06
C ALA A 57 -12.88 3.98 -11.49
#